data_AF-A0A948X786-F1
#
_entry.id   AF-A0A948X786-F1
#
_cell.length_a   1.000
_cell.length_b   1.000
_cell.length_c   1.000
_cell.angle_alpha   90.00
_cell.angle_beta   90.00
_cell.angle_gamma   90.00
#
_symmetry.space_group_name_H-M   'P 1'
#
loop_
_entity.id
_entity.type
_entity.pdbx_description
1 polymer ?
#
loop_
_entity_poly.entity_id
_entity_poly.type
_entity_poly.pdbx_seq_one_letter_code
_entity_poly.pdbx_strand_id
1 'polypeptide(L)'
;MPENKLGLNWSAVEKALAEGTYSGYKVGILETEKLLEELLKNKQIPGNSTERKIKYIERFLSLPDKLDYSRHTYERVINEPHFEISREETKQIISGYWQAMLDIEEAVAALSLWEKLALRLRYLAAIFLKNTSRLVLGILAAAAAIWFLAETSIGKTIAAGVTAANHFFIFKFLFWTVIILVILFTLGGILYFITRRKRRF
;
A
#
# COMPACT_ATOMS: atom_id res chain seq x y z
N MET A 1 5.14 -26.41 19.00
CA MET A 1 4.45 -26.32 17.70
C MET A 1 5.39 -26.83 16.63
N PRO A 2 4.89 -27.43 15.52
CA PRO A 2 5.77 -27.86 14.43
C PRO A 2 6.54 -26.65 13.91
N GLU A 3 7.75 -26.87 13.39
CA GLU A 3 8.64 -25.87 12.80
C GLU A 3 7.85 -24.77 12.07
N ASN A 4 8.26 -23.51 12.21
CA ASN A 4 7.60 -22.34 11.63
C ASN A 4 7.65 -22.37 10.09
N LYS A 5 6.85 -23.26 9.48
CA LYS A 5 6.75 -23.50 8.04
C LYS A 5 6.27 -22.25 7.28
N LEU A 6 5.58 -21.34 7.97
CA LEU A 6 5.01 -20.13 7.40
C LEU A 6 5.94 -18.91 7.51
N GLY A 7 7.02 -18.98 8.30
CA GLY A 7 7.91 -17.84 8.56
C GLY A 7 7.23 -16.67 9.28
N LEU A 8 6.11 -16.91 9.97
CA LEU A 8 5.32 -15.88 10.66
C LEU A 8 5.68 -15.80 12.15
N ASN A 9 5.58 -14.62 12.76
CA ASN A 9 5.89 -14.44 14.17
C ASN A 9 4.64 -14.65 15.06
N TRP A 10 4.53 -15.84 15.67
CA TRP A 10 3.41 -16.21 16.54
C TRP A 10 3.52 -15.72 17.98
N SER A 11 4.60 -15.04 18.35
CA SER A 11 4.87 -14.65 19.75
C SER A 11 3.73 -13.85 20.40
N ALA A 12 3.07 -12.97 19.65
CA ALA A 12 1.93 -12.19 20.16
C ALA A 12 0.72 -13.08 20.47
N VAL A 13 0.41 -14.04 19.58
CA VAL A 13 -0.66 -15.02 19.78
C VAL A 13 -0.34 -15.91 20.98
N GLU A 14 0.88 -16.45 21.06
CA GLU A 14 1.30 -17.33 22.15
C GLU A 14 1.24 -16.62 23.51
N LYS A 15 1.72 -15.36 23.57
CA LYS A 15 1.66 -14.56 24.79
C LYS A 15 0.22 -14.30 25.24
N ALA A 16 -0.67 -13.96 24.31
CA ALA A 16 -2.08 -13.72 24.60
C ALA A 16 -2.80 -14.99 25.08
N LEU A 17 -2.52 -16.14 24.45
CA LEU A 17 -3.10 -17.42 24.88
C LEU A 17 -2.56 -17.90 26.23
N ALA A 18 -1.31 -17.56 26.57
CA ALA A 18 -0.69 -17.92 27.84
C ALA A 18 -1.34 -17.22 29.05
N GLU A 19 -2.02 -16.09 28.85
CA GLU A 19 -2.78 -15.42 29.90
C GLU A 19 -3.92 -16.28 30.43
N GLY A 20 -4.48 -17.19 29.61
CA GLY A 20 -5.54 -18.10 30.02
C GLY A 20 -6.86 -17.42 30.41
N THR A 21 -7.04 -16.15 30.05
CA THR A 21 -8.26 -15.38 30.31
C THR A 21 -9.10 -15.22 29.05
N TYR A 22 -10.40 -14.93 29.21
CA TYR A 22 -11.28 -14.58 28.08
C TYR A 22 -10.72 -13.46 27.22
N SER A 23 -10.14 -12.43 27.84
CA SER A 23 -9.50 -11.33 27.14
C SER A 23 -8.27 -11.78 26.35
N GLY A 24 -7.41 -12.61 26.95
CA GLY A 24 -6.24 -13.19 26.27
C GLY A 24 -6.63 -14.04 25.06
N TYR A 25 -7.71 -14.81 25.15
CA TYR A 25 -8.24 -15.59 24.02
C TYR A 25 -8.74 -14.72 22.87
N LYS A 26 -9.49 -13.66 23.18
CA LYS A 26 -9.91 -12.66 22.17
C LYS A 26 -8.70 -12.04 21.48
N VAL A 27 -7.71 -11.59 22.25
CA VAL A 27 -6.48 -11.00 21.71
C VAL A 27 -5.75 -12.03 20.83
N GLY A 28 -5.67 -13.29 21.25
CA GLY A 28 -5.09 -14.36 20.44
C GLY A 28 -5.75 -14.51 19.06
N ILE A 29 -7.08 -14.40 18.99
CA ILE A 29 -7.83 -14.42 17.73
C ILE A 29 -7.54 -13.18 16.88
N LEU A 30 -7.53 -11.99 17.48
CA LEU A 30 -7.23 -10.73 16.79
C LEU A 30 -5.82 -10.74 16.19
N GLU A 31 -4.83 -11.19 16.95
CA GLU A 31 -3.45 -11.32 16.48
C GLU A 31 -3.33 -12.38 15.38
N THR A 32 -4.12 -13.45 15.44
CA THR A 32 -4.15 -14.47 14.38
C THR A 32 -4.71 -13.94 13.06
N GLU A 33 -5.78 -13.12 13.08
CA GLU A 33 -6.28 -12.46 11.86
C GLU A 33 -5.19 -11.56 11.24
N LYS A 34 -4.44 -10.81 12.06
CA LYS A 34 -3.33 -9.97 11.56
C LYS A 34 -2.25 -10.81 10.86
N LEU A 35 -1.93 -11.99 11.40
CA LEU A 35 -0.98 -12.91 10.76
C LEU A 35 -1.49 -13.41 9.41
N LEU A 36 -2.79 -13.71 9.29
CA LEU A 36 -3.40 -14.05 8.00
C LEU A 36 -3.28 -12.88 7.02
N GLU A 37 -3.62 -11.66 7.44
CA GLU A 37 -3.51 -10.47 6.59
C GLU A 37 -2.07 -10.22 6.13
N GLU A 38 -1.10 -10.39 7.03
CA GLU A 38 0.33 -10.31 6.73
C GLU A 38 0.74 -11.36 5.71
N LEU A 39 0.32 -12.62 5.88
CA LEU A 39 0.60 -13.69 4.92
C LEU A 39 0.02 -13.37 3.54
N LEU A 40 -1.26 -12.97 3.48
CA LEU A 40 -1.93 -12.61 2.22
C LEU A 40 -1.20 -11.47 1.51
N LYS A 41 -0.66 -10.50 2.26
CA LYS A 41 0.14 -9.40 1.73
C LYS A 41 1.50 -9.87 1.24
N ASN A 42 2.21 -10.68 2.03
CA ASN A 42 3.53 -11.22 1.70
C ASN A 42 3.48 -12.11 0.46
N LYS A 43 2.40 -12.89 0.30
CA LYS A 43 2.15 -13.73 -0.87
C LYS A 43 1.53 -12.97 -2.05
N GLN A 44 1.33 -11.65 -1.90
CA GLN A 44 0.81 -10.76 -2.94
C GLN A 44 -0.52 -11.25 -3.52
N ILE A 45 -1.41 -11.71 -2.65
CA ILE A 45 -2.74 -12.18 -3.06
C ILE A 45 -3.56 -11.00 -3.59
N PRO A 46 -4.12 -11.09 -4.81
CA PRO A 46 -4.93 -10.02 -5.40
C PRO A 46 -6.18 -9.71 -4.58
N GLY A 47 -6.42 -8.42 -4.33
CA GLY A 47 -7.61 -7.94 -3.63
C GLY A 47 -7.35 -6.61 -2.91
N ASN A 48 -8.37 -5.74 -2.88
CA ASN A 48 -8.28 -4.43 -2.25
C ASN A 48 -8.77 -4.41 -0.78
N SER A 49 -9.43 -5.47 -0.33
CA SER A 49 -9.83 -5.75 1.05
C SER A 49 -9.47 -7.20 1.40
N THR A 50 -9.43 -7.51 2.70
CA THR A 50 -9.15 -8.86 3.21
C THR A 50 -10.18 -9.87 2.70
N GLU A 51 -11.46 -9.50 2.65
CA GLU A 51 -12.55 -10.31 2.09
C GLU A 51 -12.33 -10.66 0.61
N ARG A 52 -11.90 -9.67 -0.20
CA ARG A 52 -11.62 -9.92 -1.62
C ARG A 52 -10.43 -10.83 -1.82
N LYS A 53 -9.41 -10.71 -0.98
CA LYS A 53 -8.25 -11.60 -1.00
C LYS A 53 -8.65 -13.02 -0.61
N ILE A 54 -9.48 -13.18 0.42
CA ILE A 54 -10.02 -14.47 0.85
C ILE A 54 -10.85 -15.12 -0.25
N LYS A 55 -11.78 -14.37 -0.87
CA LYS A 55 -12.55 -14.86 -2.00
C LYS A 55 -11.67 -15.31 -3.18
N TYR A 56 -10.53 -14.65 -3.39
CA TYR A 56 -9.58 -15.05 -4.43
C TYR A 56 -8.93 -16.40 -4.12
N ILE A 57 -8.59 -16.66 -2.85
CA ILE A 57 -7.92 -17.88 -2.42
C ILE A 57 -8.86 -19.02 -2.05
N GLU A 58 -10.17 -18.77 -1.96
CA GLU A 58 -11.19 -19.71 -1.53
C GLU A 58 -11.06 -21.08 -2.22
N ARG A 59 -10.79 -21.07 -3.53
CA ARG A 59 -10.58 -22.29 -4.33
C ARG A 59 -9.35 -23.12 -3.95
N PHE A 60 -8.42 -22.54 -3.20
CA PHE A 60 -7.20 -23.20 -2.72
C PHE A 60 -7.35 -23.71 -1.30
N LEU A 61 -8.41 -23.32 -0.59
CA LEU A 61 -8.65 -23.75 0.79
C LEU A 61 -9.22 -25.16 0.81
N SER A 62 -8.64 -26.01 1.64
CA SER A 62 -9.15 -27.36 1.91
C SER A 62 -10.44 -27.31 2.73
N LEU A 63 -10.56 -26.31 3.63
CA LEU A 63 -11.67 -26.15 4.57
C LEU A 63 -12.14 -24.68 4.62
N PRO A 64 -12.75 -24.16 3.54
CA PRO A 64 -13.18 -22.75 3.46
C PRO A 64 -14.17 -22.39 4.58
N ASP A 65 -15.12 -23.27 4.90
CA ASP A 65 -16.12 -23.05 5.96
C ASP A 65 -15.49 -22.85 7.35
N LYS A 66 -14.34 -23.50 7.62
CA LYS A 66 -13.64 -23.31 8.89
C LYS A 66 -13.00 -21.94 8.98
N LEU A 67 -12.44 -21.44 7.88
CA LEU A 67 -11.91 -20.08 7.84
C LEU A 67 -13.05 -19.06 7.98
N ASP A 68 -14.18 -19.28 7.31
CA ASP A 68 -15.34 -18.41 7.41
C ASP A 68 -15.86 -18.32 8.84
N TYR A 69 -16.04 -19.47 9.51
CA TYR A 69 -16.39 -19.51 10.93
C TYR A 69 -15.38 -18.80 11.83
N SER A 70 -14.08 -18.99 11.56
CA SER A 70 -13.01 -18.30 12.29
C SER A 70 -13.10 -16.78 12.16
N ARG A 71 -13.35 -16.29 10.94
CA ARG A 71 -13.50 -14.85 10.67
C ARG A 71 -14.77 -14.27 11.24
N HIS A 72 -15.88 -15.00 11.16
CA HIS A 72 -17.11 -14.58 11.81
C HIS A 72 -16.92 -14.45 13.33
N THR A 73 -16.19 -15.37 13.94
CA THR A 73 -15.84 -15.27 15.37
C THR A 73 -14.96 -14.06 15.66
N TYR A 74 -13.98 -13.76 14.82
CA TYR A 74 -13.18 -12.53 14.89
C TYR A 74 -14.06 -11.27 14.83
N GLU A 75 -15.02 -11.21 13.90
CA GLU A 75 -15.96 -10.09 13.79
C GLU A 75 -16.80 -9.92 15.05
N ARG A 76 -17.26 -11.02 15.64
CA ARG A 76 -18.00 -11.01 16.91
C ARG A 76 -17.14 -10.51 18.07
N VAL A 77 -15.88 -10.95 18.16
CA VAL A 77 -14.92 -10.46 19.16
C VAL A 77 -14.79 -8.93 19.13
N ILE A 78 -14.83 -8.32 17.94
CA ILE A 78 -14.71 -6.87 17.75
C ILE A 78 -16.03 -6.14 18.05
N ASN A 79 -17.15 -6.68 17.56
CA ASN A 79 -18.43 -5.97 17.54
C ASN A 79 -19.31 -6.24 18.76
N GLU A 80 -19.08 -7.33 19.50
CA GLU A 80 -19.87 -7.73 20.67
C GLU A 80 -19.06 -7.53 21.98
N PRO A 81 -19.33 -6.47 22.77
CA PRO A 81 -18.55 -6.13 23.97
C PRO A 81 -18.48 -7.25 25.03
N HIS A 82 -19.51 -8.08 25.12
CA HIS A 82 -19.64 -9.16 26.12
C HIS A 82 -19.52 -10.55 25.49
N PHE A 83 -18.94 -10.68 24.29
CA PHE A 83 -18.70 -11.99 23.71
C PHE A 83 -17.77 -12.81 24.60
N GLU A 84 -18.14 -14.02 24.97
CA GLU A 84 -17.29 -14.93 25.73
C GLU A 84 -16.86 -16.08 24.82
N ILE A 85 -15.62 -16.53 24.96
CA ILE A 85 -15.09 -17.63 24.17
C ILE A 85 -14.23 -18.53 25.03
N SER A 86 -14.47 -19.83 24.93
CA SER A 86 -13.70 -20.83 25.67
C SER A 86 -12.30 -21.04 25.07
N ARG A 87 -11.43 -21.68 25.84
CA ARG A 87 -10.11 -22.08 25.37
C ARG A 87 -10.20 -23.06 24.20
N GLU A 88 -11.13 -24.02 24.29
CA GLU A 88 -11.37 -25.06 23.30
C GLU A 88 -11.85 -24.44 21.99
N GLU A 89 -12.83 -23.53 22.04
CA GLU A 89 -13.28 -22.78 20.86
C GLU A 89 -12.15 -21.96 20.28
N THR A 90 -11.41 -21.21 21.09
CA THR A 90 -10.26 -20.41 20.64
C THR A 90 -9.24 -21.24 19.87
N LYS A 91 -8.94 -22.45 20.36
CA LYS A 91 -8.05 -23.39 19.68
C LYS A 91 -8.61 -23.82 18.33
N GLN A 92 -9.92 -24.05 18.22
CA GLN A 92 -10.57 -24.37 16.95
C GLN A 92 -10.49 -23.19 15.97
N ILE A 93 -10.79 -21.97 16.43
CA ILE A 93 -10.70 -20.75 15.61
C ILE A 93 -9.29 -20.57 15.05
N ILE A 94 -8.27 -20.62 15.90
CA ILE A 94 -6.87 -20.48 15.50
C ILE A 94 -6.44 -21.62 14.58
N SER A 95 -6.94 -22.84 14.79
CA SER A 95 -6.66 -23.95 13.88
C SER A 95 -7.25 -23.75 12.48
N GLY A 96 -8.42 -23.11 12.37
CA GLY A 96 -9.03 -22.75 11.09
C GLY A 96 -8.15 -21.78 10.30
N TYR A 97 -7.65 -20.74 10.98
CA TYR A 97 -6.67 -19.82 10.41
C TYR A 97 -5.37 -20.49 10.00
N TRP A 98 -4.82 -21.32 10.89
CA TRP A 98 -3.57 -22.05 10.64
C TRP A 98 -3.68 -22.94 9.40
N GLN A 99 -4.76 -23.70 9.27
CA GLN A 99 -4.97 -24.56 8.11
C GLN A 99 -5.09 -23.74 6.83
N ALA A 100 -5.87 -22.66 6.84
CA ALA A 100 -5.98 -21.78 5.68
C ALA A 100 -4.63 -21.19 5.25
N MET A 101 -3.80 -20.78 6.22
CA MET A 101 -2.45 -20.28 5.94
C MET A 101 -1.54 -21.34 5.33
N LEU A 102 -1.61 -22.59 5.79
CA LEU A 102 -0.87 -23.71 5.19
C LEU A 102 -1.34 -23.98 3.76
N ASP A 103 -2.65 -24.02 3.52
CA ASP A 103 -3.23 -24.26 2.20
C ASP A 103 -2.78 -23.18 1.20
N ILE A 104 -2.75 -21.91 1.64
CA ILE A 104 -2.24 -20.79 0.82
C ILE A 104 -0.75 -20.98 0.52
N GLU A 105 0.06 -21.36 1.51
CA GLU A 105 1.49 -21.57 1.32
C GLU A 105 1.77 -22.66 0.29
N GLU A 106 1.08 -23.81 0.43
CA GLU A 106 1.21 -24.94 -0.48
C GLU A 106 0.73 -24.58 -1.88
N ALA A 107 -0.43 -23.93 -1.99
CA ALA A 107 -0.97 -23.48 -3.27
C ALA A 107 0.00 -22.52 -3.98
N VAL A 108 0.52 -21.50 -3.29
CA VAL A 108 1.46 -20.53 -3.87
C VAL A 108 2.80 -21.19 -4.22
N ALA A 109 3.27 -22.14 -3.42
CA ALA A 109 4.48 -22.89 -3.72
C ALA A 109 4.34 -23.71 -5.02
N ALA A 110 3.19 -24.37 -5.20
CA ALA A 110 2.87 -25.21 -6.36
C ALA A 110 2.70 -24.44 -7.67
N LEU A 111 2.47 -23.12 -7.63
CA LEU A 111 2.32 -22.30 -8.83
C LEU A 111 3.61 -22.22 -9.66
N SER A 112 3.43 -22.25 -10.97
CA SER A 112 4.47 -21.99 -11.96
C SER A 112 4.98 -20.54 -11.88
N LEU A 113 6.14 -20.27 -12.48
CA LEU A 113 6.71 -18.92 -12.53
C LEU A 113 5.78 -17.92 -13.23
N TRP A 114 5.06 -18.35 -14.28
CA TRP A 114 4.11 -17.52 -15.00
C TRP A 114 2.87 -17.18 -14.17
N GLU A 115 2.35 -18.15 -13.43
CA GLU A 115 1.21 -17.93 -12.52
C GLU A 115 1.60 -17.02 -11.36
N LYS A 116 2.81 -17.18 -10.82
CA LYS A 116 3.39 -16.27 -9.83
C LYS A 116 3.48 -14.85 -10.38
N LEU A 117 4.01 -14.67 -11.60
CA LEU A 117 4.06 -13.35 -12.23
C LEU A 117 2.66 -12.77 -12.48
N ALA A 118 1.73 -13.58 -12.96
CA ALA A 118 0.34 -13.19 -13.17
C ALA A 118 -0.35 -12.75 -11.87
N LEU A 119 -0.09 -13.44 -10.75
CA LEU A 119 -0.54 -13.03 -9.43
C LEU A 119 -0.02 -11.64 -9.07
N ARG A 120 1.29 -11.40 -9.23
CA ARG A 120 1.89 -10.08 -8.93
C ARG A 120 1.27 -8.97 -9.77
N LEU A 121 1.08 -9.22 -11.07
CA LEU A 121 0.46 -8.25 -11.97
C LEU A 121 -0.99 -7.95 -11.57
N ARG A 122 -1.78 -8.98 -11.22
CA ARG A 122 -3.16 -8.79 -10.75
C ARG A 122 -3.21 -8.07 -9.41
N TYR A 123 -2.28 -8.35 -8.50
CA TYR A 123 -2.15 -7.64 -7.23
C TYR A 123 -1.86 -6.16 -7.43
N LEU A 124 -0.87 -5.83 -8.28
CA LEU A 124 -0.56 -4.45 -8.63
C LEU A 124 -1.75 -3.77 -9.32
N ALA A 125 -2.38 -4.43 -10.28
CA ALA A 125 -3.56 -3.91 -10.95
C ALA A 125 -4.69 -3.60 -9.96
N ALA A 126 -4.96 -4.48 -8.98
CA ALA A 126 -5.97 -4.26 -7.95
C ALA A 126 -5.66 -3.03 -7.07
N ILE A 127 -4.38 -2.76 -6.78
CA ILE A 127 -3.94 -1.56 -6.06
C ILE A 127 -4.14 -0.31 -6.92
N PHE A 128 -3.70 -0.34 -8.19
CA PHE A 128 -3.81 0.80 -9.10
C PHE A 128 -5.28 1.15 -9.39
N LEU A 129 -6.12 0.15 -9.68
CA LEU A 129 -7.55 0.32 -9.97
C LEU A 129 -8.33 0.93 -8.79
N LYS A 130 -7.85 0.82 -7.55
CA LYS A 130 -8.51 1.48 -6.41
C LYS A 130 -8.51 3.01 -6.53
N ASN A 131 -7.51 3.58 -7.21
CA ASN A 131 -7.33 5.02 -7.34
C ASN A 131 -7.65 5.56 -8.76
N THR A 132 -7.98 4.69 -9.72
CA THR A 132 -8.24 5.13 -11.11
C THR A 132 -9.53 5.96 -11.21
N SER A 133 -10.56 5.73 -10.39
CA SER A 133 -11.81 6.50 -10.48
C SER A 133 -11.58 7.99 -10.22
N ARG A 134 -10.78 8.34 -9.21
CA ARG A 134 -10.41 9.72 -8.90
C ARG A 134 -9.51 10.31 -9.97
N LEU A 135 -8.62 9.51 -10.55
CA LEU A 135 -7.71 9.93 -11.62
C LEU A 135 -8.50 10.24 -12.90
N VAL A 136 -9.42 9.36 -13.30
CA VAL A 136 -10.31 9.56 -14.45
C VAL A 136 -11.21 10.78 -14.24
N LEU A 137 -11.82 10.93 -13.06
CA LEU A 137 -12.60 12.13 -12.72
C LEU A 137 -11.74 13.40 -12.77
N GLY A 138 -10.50 13.34 -12.28
CA GLY A 138 -9.55 14.46 -12.35
C GLY A 138 -9.20 14.83 -13.80
N ILE A 139 -8.94 13.85 -14.66
CA ILE A 139 -8.68 14.08 -16.09
C ILE A 139 -9.91 14.69 -16.76
N LEU A 140 -11.10 14.15 -16.52
CA LEU A 140 -12.35 14.67 -17.10
C LEU A 140 -12.64 16.10 -16.62
N ALA A 141 -12.46 16.37 -15.32
CA ALA A 141 -12.63 17.71 -14.77
C ALA A 141 -11.61 18.69 -15.35
N ALA A 142 -10.34 18.30 -15.49
CA ALA A 142 -9.31 19.12 -16.11
C ALA A 142 -9.63 19.38 -17.59
N ALA A 143 -10.05 18.37 -18.35
CA ALA A 143 -10.45 18.52 -19.75
C ALA A 143 -11.67 19.46 -19.89
N ALA A 144 -12.68 19.30 -19.03
CA ALA A 144 -13.84 20.18 -19.00
C ALA A 144 -13.45 21.63 -18.63
N ALA A 145 -12.54 21.81 -17.67
CA ALA A 145 -12.04 23.12 -17.28
C ALA A 145 -11.24 23.78 -18.43
N ILE A 146 -10.38 23.03 -19.11
CA ILE A 146 -9.63 23.52 -20.29
C ILE A 146 -10.62 23.94 -21.38
N TRP A 147 -11.62 23.11 -21.67
CA TRP A 147 -12.64 23.40 -22.68
C TRP A 147 -13.46 24.64 -22.32
N PHE A 148 -13.89 24.75 -21.05
CA PHE A 148 -14.59 25.92 -20.54
C PHE A 148 -13.74 27.20 -20.63
N LEU A 149 -12.45 27.11 -20.26
CA LEU A 149 -11.53 28.25 -20.34
C LEU A 149 -11.27 28.67 -21.79
N ALA A 150 -11.24 27.72 -22.73
CA ALA A 150 -11.01 27.99 -24.14
C ALA A 150 -12.22 28.68 -24.81
N GLU A 151 -13.45 28.32 -24.44
CA GLU A 151 -14.65 28.82 -25.11
C GLU A 151 -15.17 30.14 -24.52
N THR A 152 -15.01 30.35 -23.20
CA THR A 152 -15.57 31.53 -22.52
C THR A 152 -14.67 32.76 -22.59
N SER A 153 -15.27 33.95 -22.67
CA SER A 153 -14.54 35.24 -22.66
C SER A 153 -13.75 35.46 -21.37
N ILE A 154 -14.35 35.09 -20.23
CA ILE A 154 -13.69 35.10 -18.91
C ILE A 154 -12.50 34.13 -18.92
N GLY A 155 -12.69 32.93 -19.47
CA GLY A 155 -11.65 31.91 -19.58
C GLY A 155 -10.44 32.34 -20.40
N LYS A 156 -10.68 32.95 -21.57
CA LYS A 156 -9.62 33.53 -22.43
C LYS A 156 -8.85 34.63 -21.70
N THR A 157 -9.53 35.45 -20.91
CA THR A 157 -8.91 36.52 -20.11
C THR A 157 -8.01 35.95 -19.01
N ILE A 158 -8.48 34.92 -18.31
CA ILE A 158 -7.68 34.20 -17.29
C ILE A 158 -6.47 33.52 -17.94
N ALA A 159 -6.66 32.81 -19.06
CA ALA A 159 -5.57 32.13 -19.76
C ALA A 159 -4.50 33.11 -20.27
N ALA A 160 -4.91 34.26 -20.81
CA ALA A 160 -4.00 35.32 -21.22
C ALA A 160 -3.24 35.91 -20.02
N GLY A 161 -3.92 36.13 -18.89
CA GLY A 161 -3.30 36.59 -17.65
C GLY A 161 -2.27 35.60 -17.09
N VAL A 162 -2.60 34.31 -17.07
CA VAL A 162 -1.67 33.23 -16.64
C VAL A 162 -0.47 33.15 -17.57
N THR A 163 -0.68 33.26 -18.88
CA THR A 163 0.42 33.25 -19.86
C THR A 163 1.31 34.48 -19.69
N ALA A 164 0.73 35.67 -19.48
CA ALA A 164 1.48 36.90 -19.24
C ALA A 164 2.29 36.83 -17.93
N ALA A 165 1.70 36.31 -16.85
CA ALA A 165 2.38 36.09 -15.59
C ALA A 165 3.51 35.06 -15.71
N ASN A 166 3.29 33.97 -16.43
CA ASN A 166 4.30 32.95 -16.67
C ASN A 166 5.45 33.49 -17.54
N HIS A 167 5.13 34.25 -18.58
CA HIS A 167 6.13 34.92 -19.42
C HIS A 167 6.95 35.92 -18.59
N PHE A 168 6.31 36.71 -17.72
CA PHE A 168 6.99 37.60 -16.79
C PHE A 168 7.93 36.82 -15.86
N PHE A 169 7.47 35.74 -15.25
CA PHE A 169 8.27 34.96 -14.31
C PHE A 169 9.47 34.29 -15.01
N ILE A 170 9.25 33.66 -16.15
CA ILE A 170 10.32 32.98 -16.91
C ILE A 170 11.34 33.99 -17.45
N PHE A 171 10.89 35.02 -18.16
CA PHE A 171 11.79 35.92 -18.90
C PHE A 171 12.33 37.08 -18.06
N LYS A 172 11.63 37.54 -17.01
CA LYS A 172 12.16 38.59 -16.14
C LYS A 172 12.80 38.07 -14.86
N PHE A 173 12.29 37.00 -14.26
CA PHE A 173 12.84 36.51 -13.00
C PHE A 173 13.84 35.38 -13.21
N LEU A 174 13.42 34.32 -13.90
CA LEU A 174 14.21 33.09 -14.04
C LEU A 174 15.41 33.29 -15.00
N PHE A 175 15.22 34.00 -16.11
CA PHE A 175 16.30 34.32 -17.04
C PHE A 175 17.41 35.17 -16.42
N TRP A 176 17.05 36.24 -15.69
CA TRP A 176 18.04 37.12 -15.04
C TRP A 176 18.75 36.44 -13.87
N THR A 177 18.04 35.64 -13.07
CA THR A 177 18.68 34.86 -11.99
C THR A 177 19.69 33.86 -12.54
N VAL A 178 19.41 33.19 -13.66
CA VAL A 178 20.38 32.31 -14.34
C VAL A 178 21.60 33.09 -14.83
N ILE A 179 21.41 34.27 -15.45
CA ILE A 179 22.53 35.12 -15.88
C ILE A 179 23.43 35.51 -14.70
N ILE A 180 22.84 35.96 -13.59
CA ILE A 180 23.59 36.36 -12.39
C ILE A 180 24.38 35.16 -11.84
N LEU A 181 23.78 33.97 -11.78
CA LEU A 181 24.47 32.76 -11.33
C LEU A 181 25.65 32.39 -12.24
N VAL A 182 25.51 32.52 -13.56
CA VAL A 182 26.60 32.27 -14.52
C VAL A 182 27.74 33.29 -14.34
N ILE A 183 27.42 34.57 -14.13
CA ILE A 183 28.42 35.61 -13.86
C ILE A 183 29.16 35.33 -12.54
N LEU A 184 28.44 34.98 -11.47
CA LEU A 184 29.06 34.64 -10.19
C LEU A 184 29.94 33.39 -10.30
N PHE A 185 29.49 32.38 -11.05
CA PHE A 185 30.26 31.15 -11.25
C PHE A 185 31.54 31.39 -12.07
N THR A 186 31.47 32.21 -13.11
CA THR A 186 32.64 32.58 -13.92
C THR A 186 33.64 33.41 -13.13
N LEU A 187 33.19 34.43 -12.38
CA LEU A 187 34.03 35.23 -11.49
C LEU A 187 34.66 34.36 -10.39
N GLY A 188 33.89 33.48 -9.77
CA GLY A 188 34.38 32.52 -8.79
C GLY A 188 35.43 31.57 -9.37
N GLY A 189 35.21 31.07 -10.59
CA GLY A 189 36.15 30.23 -11.32
C GLY A 189 37.47 30.96 -11.63
N ILE A 190 37.41 32.21 -12.09
CA ILE A 190 38.59 33.04 -12.35
C ILE A 190 39.36 33.29 -11.04
N LEU A 191 38.68 33.69 -9.96
CA LEU A 191 39.31 33.91 -8.66
C LEU A 191 39.94 32.64 -8.08
N TYR A 192 39.25 31.50 -8.21
CA TYR A 192 39.78 30.20 -7.81
C TYR A 192 41.05 29.83 -8.59
N PHE A 193 41.08 30.10 -9.90
CA PHE A 193 42.25 29.81 -10.73
C PHE A 193 43.43 30.71 -10.38
N ILE A 194 43.19 32.01 -10.12
CA ILE A 194 44.22 32.98 -9.69
C ILE A 194 44.80 32.62 -8.32
N THR A 195 43.94 32.31 -7.34
CA THR A 195 44.37 31.94 -5.98
C THR A 195 45.15 30.62 -5.97
N ARG A 196 44.75 29.64 -6.80
CA ARG A 196 45.49 28.38 -6.94
C ARG A 196 46.84 28.55 -7.66
N ARG A 197 46.97 29.49 -8.58
CA ARG A 197 48.24 29.80 -9.27
C ARG A 197 49.26 30.48 -8.35
N LYS A 198 48.80 31.32 -7.40
CA LYS A 198 49.67 31.93 -6.36
C LYS A 198 50.20 30.95 -5.31
N ARG A 199 49.54 29.80 -5.09
CA ARG A 199 50.00 28.75 -4.14
C ARG A 199 51.01 27.77 -4.72
N ARG A 200 51.30 27.83 -6.02
CA ARG A 200 52.26 26.96 -6.72
C ARG A 200 53.61 27.64 -7.05
N PHE A 201 53.79 28.88 -6.60
CA PHE A 201 55.07 29.58 -6.61
C PHE A 201 55.54 29.74 -5.17
#